data_AF-A0A923ELL0-F1
#
_entry.id   AF-A0A923ELL0-F1
#
_cell.length_a   1.000
_cell.length_b   1.000
_cell.length_c   1.000
_cell.angle_alpha   90.00
_cell.angle_beta   90.00
_cell.angle_gamma   90.00
#
_symmetry.space_group_name_H-M   'P 1'
#
loop_
_entity.id
_entity.type
_entity.pdbx_description
1 polymer ?
#
loop_
_entity_poly.entity_id
_entity_poly.type
_entity_poly.pdbx_seq_one_letter_code
_entity_poly.pdbx_strand_id
1 'polypeptide(L)'
;MRDLLKNGAATIRGIIFALMLFGLPLLGIIAVGRNPAPYLEMPPVTRYVQHAGFAWPWFAFFAIADLVLISGLVWAIRCGQKRKPHPIETFGFRETFPWWGFAGMALCLISWLMAWKRFTWFWLFQPHTFLPIWAGFILTINALSVKRSGSCLILRRPLRFLLLFPASAGFWWIFEYLNRFVQNWYYTGIEGMAPGDYTYFSSLAFATVLPGVLSMIDLLLTVPALGKGLARCRQIKLPSSRLMPLITLTVAGVGLALIGILPDQLFALLWVSPLIIILSIQRLTGRRTLLYPLRRGDWRPVVVPALAALICGFFWETWNFFSLARWSYTIPYVQRFHLFEMPILGFGGYLPFGLECLVAGTMVAGDPFRQENEN
;
A
#
# COMPACT_ATOMS: atom_id res chain seq x y z
N MET A 1 -1.01 32.88 13.76
CA MET A 1 -1.45 32.12 14.95
C MET A 1 -2.31 30.88 14.62
N ARG A 2 -3.37 30.96 13.79
CA ARG A 2 -4.18 29.78 13.40
C ARG A 2 -3.40 28.70 12.64
N ASP A 3 -2.50 29.07 11.74
CA ASP A 3 -1.70 28.09 10.98
C ASP A 3 -0.60 27.44 11.83
N LEU A 4 -0.01 28.18 12.78
CA LEU A 4 0.89 27.62 13.79
C LEU A 4 0.17 26.58 14.68
N LEU A 5 -1.06 26.86 15.12
CA LEU A 5 -1.88 25.92 15.89
C LEU A 5 -2.31 24.69 15.06
N LYS A 6 -2.66 24.88 13.78
CA LYS A 6 -2.97 23.77 12.85
C LYS A 6 -1.75 22.89 12.57
N ASN A 7 -0.58 23.49 12.41
CA ASN A 7 0.68 22.80 12.17
C ASN A 7 1.12 22.03 13.42
N GLY A 8 1.06 22.66 14.61
CA GLY A 8 1.34 21.99 15.89
C GLY A 8 0.43 20.78 16.12
N ALA A 9 -0.87 20.90 15.84
CA ALA A 9 -1.80 19.78 15.93
C ALA A 9 -1.52 18.67 14.89
N ALA A 10 -0.96 18.98 13.71
CA ALA A 10 -0.52 17.97 12.75
C ALA A 10 0.73 17.24 13.22
N THR A 11 1.71 17.98 13.73
CA THR A 11 2.94 17.42 14.30
C THR A 11 2.64 16.47 15.45
N ILE A 12 1.80 16.88 16.41
CA ILE A 12 1.41 16.03 17.56
C ILE A 12 0.77 14.71 17.11
N ARG A 13 -0.13 14.76 16.12
CA ARG A 13 -0.77 13.54 15.58
C ARG A 13 0.24 12.62 14.91
N GLY A 14 1.17 13.18 14.15
CA GLY A 14 2.27 12.43 13.54
C GLY A 14 3.17 11.76 14.58
N ILE A 15 3.49 12.47 15.67
CA ILE A 15 4.26 11.94 16.80
C ILE A 15 3.51 10.80 17.47
N ILE A 16 2.22 10.97 17.81
CA ILE A 16 1.41 9.90 18.43
C ILE A 16 1.38 8.67 17.53
N PHE A 17 1.13 8.85 16.23
CA PHE A 17 1.13 7.76 15.27
C PHE A 17 2.48 7.03 15.23
N ALA A 18 3.59 7.76 15.13
CA ALA A 18 4.93 7.18 15.13
C ALA A 18 5.24 6.45 16.45
N LEU A 19 4.91 7.04 17.61
CA LEU A 19 5.10 6.41 18.91
C LEU A 19 4.30 5.11 19.04
N MET A 20 3.08 5.05 18.48
CA MET A 20 2.30 3.82 18.49
C MET A 20 2.90 2.74 17.59
N LEU A 21 3.34 3.10 16.38
CA LEU A 21 3.89 2.12 15.44
C LEU A 21 5.28 1.60 15.84
N PHE A 22 6.16 2.48 16.32
CA PHE A 22 7.54 2.12 16.67
C PHE A 22 7.71 1.80 18.16
N GLY A 23 6.91 2.41 19.03
CA GLY A 23 7.04 2.21 20.47
C GLY A 23 6.36 0.93 20.95
N LEU A 24 5.10 0.69 20.54
CA LEU A 24 4.29 -0.39 21.11
C LEU A 24 4.87 -1.79 20.85
N PRO A 25 5.30 -2.16 19.63
CA PRO A 25 5.89 -3.48 19.40
C PRO A 25 7.14 -3.73 20.26
N LEU A 26 8.02 -2.72 20.40
CA LEU A 26 9.21 -2.81 21.27
C LEU A 26 8.83 -2.94 22.75
N LEU A 27 7.92 -2.09 23.22
CA LEU A 27 7.46 -2.13 24.61
C LEU A 27 6.85 -3.50 24.94
N GLY A 28 6.11 -4.09 24.01
CA GLY A 28 5.56 -5.43 24.14
C GLY A 28 6.60 -6.50 24.42
N ILE A 29 7.62 -6.60 23.55
CA ILE A 29 8.67 -7.61 23.72
C ILE A 29 9.53 -7.36 24.97
N ILE A 30 9.80 -6.09 25.30
CA ILE A 30 10.57 -5.72 26.50
C ILE A 30 9.78 -6.08 27.76
N ALA A 31 8.46 -5.87 27.78
CA ALA A 31 7.60 -6.17 28.92
C ALA A 31 7.58 -7.67 29.29
N VAL A 32 7.85 -8.56 28.33
CA VAL A 32 7.98 -10.01 28.57
C VAL A 32 9.45 -10.46 28.69
N GLY A 33 10.39 -9.53 28.84
CA GLY A 33 11.81 -9.82 29.08
C GLY A 33 12.60 -10.30 27.85
N ARG A 34 12.09 -10.10 26.63
CA ARG A 34 12.83 -10.47 25.40
C ARG A 34 13.88 -9.42 25.05
N ASN A 35 15.03 -9.87 24.55
CA ASN A 35 16.08 -8.98 24.06
C ASN A 35 15.63 -8.25 22.77
N PRO A 36 15.67 -6.91 22.71
CA PRO A 36 15.30 -6.16 21.50
C PRO A 36 16.33 -6.23 20.37
N ALA A 37 17.58 -6.65 20.63
CA ALA A 37 18.65 -6.61 19.61
C ALA A 37 18.31 -7.35 18.30
N PRO A 38 17.73 -8.56 18.29
CA PRO A 38 17.36 -9.25 17.04
C PRO A 38 16.27 -8.52 16.23
N TYR A 39 15.44 -7.70 16.89
CA TYR A 39 14.40 -6.90 16.24
C TYR A 39 14.95 -5.60 15.65
N LEU A 40 16.17 -5.20 16.01
CA LEU A 40 16.81 -3.97 15.53
C LEU A 40 17.95 -4.23 14.53
N GLU A 41 18.26 -5.50 14.26
CA GLU A 41 19.28 -5.93 13.30
C GLU A 41 19.07 -5.32 11.89
N MET A 42 20.18 -5.02 11.21
CA MET A 42 20.20 -4.55 9.83
C MET A 42 21.43 -5.11 9.10
N PRO A 43 21.28 -5.83 7.97
CA PRO A 43 20.03 -6.36 7.41
C PRO A 43 19.34 -7.38 8.35
N PRO A 44 18.01 -7.54 8.29
CA PRO A 44 17.28 -8.45 9.16
C PRO A 44 17.41 -9.91 8.68
N VAL A 45 18.60 -10.50 8.84
CA VAL A 45 18.91 -11.86 8.37
C VAL A 45 18.55 -12.94 9.39
N THR A 46 18.46 -12.59 10.68
CA THR A 46 18.11 -13.56 11.73
C THR A 46 16.64 -13.96 11.66
N ARG A 47 16.37 -15.27 11.57
CA ARG A 47 15.02 -15.85 11.66
C ARG A 47 14.81 -16.52 13.00
N TYR A 48 14.07 -15.86 13.89
CA TYR A 48 13.80 -16.35 15.25
C TYR A 48 12.33 -16.70 15.47
N VAL A 49 11.43 -16.34 14.55
CA VAL A 49 10.04 -16.78 14.54
C VAL A 49 9.96 -18.07 13.74
N GLN A 50 9.56 -19.17 14.40
CA GLN A 50 9.17 -20.40 13.73
C GLN A 50 7.64 -20.41 13.61
N HIS A 51 7.16 -20.19 12.38
CA HIS A 51 5.72 -20.06 12.13
C HIS A 51 4.98 -21.39 12.25
N ALA A 52 3.77 -21.32 12.82
CA ALA A 52 2.83 -22.41 12.78
C ALA A 52 2.53 -22.91 11.35
N GLY A 53 2.46 -24.24 11.22
CA GLY A 53 2.09 -24.89 9.97
C GLY A 53 0.65 -24.62 9.54
N PHE A 54 0.29 -25.09 8.35
CA PHE A 54 -1.02 -24.87 7.75
C PHE A 54 -2.18 -25.39 8.63
N ALA A 55 -3.25 -24.60 8.76
CA ALA A 55 -4.44 -24.96 9.52
C ALA A 55 -5.73 -24.56 8.79
N TRP A 56 -6.60 -25.55 8.54
CA TRP A 56 -7.87 -25.34 7.85
C TRP A 56 -8.82 -24.34 8.52
N PRO A 57 -8.99 -24.31 9.86
CA PRO A 57 -9.89 -23.34 10.49
C PRO A 57 -9.44 -21.89 10.25
N TRP A 58 -8.14 -21.62 10.34
CA TRP A 58 -7.55 -20.32 10.05
C TRP A 58 -7.67 -19.97 8.57
N PHE A 59 -7.38 -20.92 7.69
CA PHE A 59 -7.56 -20.73 6.25
C PHE A 59 -9.01 -20.38 5.92
N ALA A 60 -10.00 -21.10 6.47
CA ALA A 60 -11.41 -20.83 6.26
C ALA A 60 -11.81 -19.44 6.79
N PHE A 61 -11.30 -19.04 7.97
CA PHE A 61 -11.54 -17.72 8.52
C PHE A 61 -11.07 -16.59 7.58
N PHE A 62 -9.81 -16.66 7.13
CA PHE A 62 -9.25 -15.66 6.22
C PHE A 62 -9.90 -15.71 4.83
N ALA A 63 -10.21 -16.91 4.32
CA ALA A 63 -10.93 -17.06 3.07
C ALA A 63 -12.32 -16.41 3.13
N ILE A 64 -13.07 -16.59 4.22
CA ILE A 64 -14.37 -15.93 4.42
C ILE A 64 -14.18 -14.41 4.49
N ALA A 65 -13.19 -13.93 5.23
CA ALA A 65 -12.89 -12.50 5.32
C ALA A 65 -12.60 -11.89 3.93
N ASP A 66 -11.72 -12.52 3.15
CA ASP A 66 -11.38 -12.10 1.79
C ASP A 66 -12.59 -12.16 0.86
N LEU A 67 -13.41 -13.21 0.94
CA LEU A 67 -14.65 -13.32 0.16
C LEU A 67 -15.63 -12.21 0.49
N VAL A 68 -15.77 -11.81 1.76
CA VAL A 68 -16.62 -10.67 2.16
C VAL A 68 -16.08 -9.36 1.56
N LEU A 69 -14.77 -9.12 1.66
CA LEU A 69 -14.15 -7.91 1.11
C LEU A 69 -14.28 -7.84 -0.41
N ILE A 70 -13.97 -8.94 -1.11
CA ILE A 70 -14.09 -9.05 -2.57
C ILE A 70 -15.56 -8.91 -2.99
N SER A 71 -16.50 -9.53 -2.28
CA SER A 71 -17.93 -9.39 -2.58
C SER A 71 -18.40 -7.95 -2.43
N GLY A 72 -17.94 -7.24 -1.39
CA GLY A 72 -18.20 -5.82 -1.20
C GLY A 72 -17.61 -4.97 -2.33
N LEU A 73 -16.38 -5.27 -2.76
CA LEU A 73 -15.71 -4.60 -3.87
C LEU A 73 -16.47 -4.80 -5.19
N VAL A 74 -16.82 -6.05 -5.52
CA VAL A 74 -17.59 -6.40 -6.73
C VAL A 74 -18.98 -5.74 -6.70
N TRP A 75 -19.65 -5.75 -5.56
CA TRP A 75 -20.94 -5.07 -5.40
C TRP A 75 -20.81 -3.56 -5.66
N ALA A 76 -19.78 -2.91 -5.10
CA ALA A 76 -19.55 -1.49 -5.31
C ALA A 76 -19.20 -1.17 -6.77
N ILE A 77 -18.37 -1.98 -7.43
CA ILE A 77 -18.06 -1.85 -8.86
C ILE A 77 -19.32 -2.01 -9.71
N ARG A 78 -20.18 -3.00 -9.42
CA ARG A 78 -21.48 -3.16 -10.08
C ARG A 78 -22.39 -1.95 -9.86
N CYS A 79 -22.38 -1.35 -8.67
CA CYS A 79 -23.07 -0.09 -8.42
C CYS A 79 -22.51 1.04 -9.29
N GLY A 80 -21.19 1.18 -9.38
CA GLY A 80 -20.52 2.15 -10.24
C GLY A 80 -20.84 1.96 -11.72
N GLN A 81 -20.92 0.71 -12.19
CA GLN A 81 -21.33 0.37 -13.56
C GLN A 81 -22.78 0.78 -13.85
N LYS A 82 -23.71 0.54 -12.93
CA LYS A 82 -25.12 0.94 -13.05
C LYS A 82 -25.31 2.45 -13.00
N ARG A 83 -24.44 3.17 -12.29
CA ARG A 83 -24.52 4.62 -12.08
C ARG A 83 -23.51 5.41 -12.92
N LYS A 84 -22.83 4.77 -13.87
CA LYS A 84 -21.93 5.47 -14.79
C LYS A 84 -22.76 6.46 -15.61
N PRO A 85 -22.27 7.69 -15.86
CA PRO A 85 -22.98 8.62 -16.73
C PRO A 85 -23.10 8.01 -18.13
N HIS A 86 -24.25 8.23 -18.79
CA HIS A 86 -24.36 7.97 -20.23
C HIS A 86 -23.36 8.87 -20.96
N PRO A 87 -22.80 8.41 -22.09
CA PRO A 87 -21.79 9.18 -22.83
C PRO A 87 -22.46 10.43 -23.41
N ILE A 88 -22.41 11.53 -22.66
CA ILE A 88 -22.83 12.87 -23.11
C ILE A 88 -21.60 13.81 -23.16
N GLU A 89 -20.47 13.42 -22.57
CA GLU A 89 -19.24 14.20 -22.57
C GLU A 89 -18.13 13.41 -23.26
N THR A 90 -17.64 13.94 -24.36
CA THR A 90 -16.32 13.63 -24.91
C THR A 90 -15.31 13.89 -23.80
N PHE A 91 -14.81 12.85 -23.14
CA PHE A 91 -13.53 12.99 -22.46
C PHE A 91 -12.53 13.55 -23.48
N GLY A 92 -11.61 14.41 -23.05
CA GLY A 92 -10.49 14.85 -23.87
C GLY A 92 -9.56 13.67 -24.15
N PHE A 93 -10.05 12.70 -24.91
CA PHE A 93 -9.26 11.59 -25.40
C PHE A 93 -8.18 12.20 -26.27
N ARG A 94 -6.92 11.94 -25.94
CA ARG A 94 -5.88 12.11 -26.95
C ARG A 94 -6.00 10.95 -27.90
N GLU A 95 -6.10 11.25 -29.20
CA GLU A 95 -6.14 10.23 -30.25
C GLU A 95 -4.87 9.37 -30.22
N THR A 96 -3.73 9.96 -29.87
CA THR A 96 -2.43 9.30 -29.87
C THR A 96 -1.92 9.02 -28.46
N PHE A 97 -1.30 7.85 -28.30
CA PHE A 97 -0.61 7.48 -27.07
C PHE A 97 0.68 8.32 -26.94
N PRO A 98 0.97 8.93 -25.78
CA PRO A 98 2.17 9.76 -25.64
C PRO A 98 3.46 8.98 -25.91
N TRP A 99 4.44 9.61 -26.57
CA TRP A 99 5.73 8.97 -26.93
C TRP A 99 6.48 8.42 -25.70
N TRP A 100 6.44 9.15 -24.57
CA TRP A 100 7.08 8.73 -23.33
C TRP A 100 6.41 7.52 -22.68
N GLY A 101 5.15 7.22 -23.07
CA GLY A 101 4.50 5.97 -22.71
C GLY A 101 5.16 4.76 -23.39
N PHE A 102 5.56 4.90 -24.66
CA PHE A 102 6.34 3.87 -25.36
C PHE A 102 7.73 3.70 -24.74
N ALA A 103 8.38 4.81 -24.37
CA ALA A 103 9.64 4.76 -23.64
C ALA A 103 9.47 4.03 -22.29
N GLY A 104 8.39 4.29 -21.56
CA GLY A 104 8.05 3.56 -20.31
C GLY A 104 7.85 2.06 -20.53
N MET A 105 7.14 1.67 -21.59
CA MET A 105 6.94 0.26 -21.92
C MET A 105 8.27 -0.43 -22.27
N ALA A 106 9.10 0.22 -23.09
CA ALA A 106 10.42 -0.30 -23.45
C ALA A 106 11.31 -0.46 -22.21
N LEU A 107 11.36 0.56 -21.34
CA LEU A 107 12.10 0.50 -20.08
C LEU A 107 11.62 -0.67 -19.20
N CYS A 108 10.31 -0.80 -19.01
CA CYS A 108 9.72 -1.88 -18.22
C CYS A 108 10.10 -3.25 -18.77
N LEU A 109 9.92 -3.48 -20.08
CA LEU A 109 10.14 -4.78 -20.71
C LEU A 109 11.62 -5.15 -20.78
N ILE A 110 12.49 -4.20 -21.13
CA ILE A 110 13.94 -4.42 -21.18
C ILE A 110 14.46 -4.70 -19.78
N SER A 111 14.12 -3.89 -18.78
CA SER A 111 14.58 -4.12 -17.41
C SER A 111 14.02 -5.40 -16.81
N TRP A 112 12.80 -5.80 -17.16
CA TRP A 112 12.23 -7.10 -16.78
C TRP A 112 13.04 -8.24 -17.41
N LEU A 113 13.30 -8.18 -18.71
CA LEU A 113 14.14 -9.17 -19.40
C LEU A 113 15.51 -9.29 -18.74
N MET A 114 16.16 -8.17 -18.43
CA MET A 114 17.47 -8.14 -17.78
C MET A 114 17.43 -8.74 -16.37
N ALA A 115 16.39 -8.44 -15.60
CA ALA A 115 16.20 -8.97 -14.24
C ALA A 115 16.07 -10.50 -14.23
N TRP A 116 15.29 -11.05 -15.17
CA TRP A 116 14.96 -12.48 -15.16
C TRP A 116 16.01 -13.34 -15.88
N LYS A 117 16.60 -12.85 -16.97
CA LYS A 117 17.63 -13.60 -17.70
C LYS A 117 19.00 -13.57 -17.03
N ARG A 118 19.29 -12.52 -16.24
CA ARG A 118 20.55 -12.37 -15.49
C ARG A 118 21.79 -12.60 -16.36
N PHE A 119 21.86 -11.91 -17.50
CA PHE A 119 23.01 -11.99 -18.39
C PHE A 119 24.30 -11.68 -17.63
N THR A 120 25.33 -12.50 -17.84
CA THR A 120 26.61 -12.40 -17.11
C THR A 120 27.30 -11.06 -17.33
N TRP A 121 27.23 -10.49 -18.53
CA TRP A 121 27.77 -9.15 -18.84
C TRP A 121 27.05 -8.00 -18.12
N PHE A 122 25.83 -8.23 -17.61
CA PHE A 122 25.01 -7.22 -16.94
C PHE A 122 25.17 -7.23 -15.41
N TRP A 123 26.09 -8.05 -14.87
CA TRP A 123 26.23 -8.31 -13.43
C TRP A 123 26.23 -7.06 -12.53
N LEU A 124 26.90 -5.98 -12.96
CA LEU A 124 27.01 -4.74 -12.19
C LEU A 124 25.64 -4.06 -11.96
N PHE A 125 24.72 -4.18 -12.92
CA PHE A 125 23.42 -3.52 -12.88
C PHE A 125 22.28 -4.45 -12.44
N GLN A 126 22.53 -5.77 -12.31
CA GLN A 126 21.51 -6.74 -11.89
C GLN A 126 20.78 -6.35 -10.59
N PRO A 127 21.46 -5.88 -9.52
CA PRO A 127 20.80 -5.47 -8.28
C PRO A 127 19.86 -4.27 -8.44
N HIS A 128 20.03 -3.46 -9.48
CA HIS A 128 19.28 -2.23 -9.68
C HIS A 128 18.00 -2.42 -10.49
N THR A 129 17.77 -3.59 -11.08
CA THR A 129 16.74 -3.81 -12.11
C THR A 129 15.30 -3.56 -11.66
N PHE A 130 15.00 -3.71 -10.37
CA PHE A 130 13.64 -3.54 -9.85
C PHE A 130 13.10 -2.11 -10.01
N LEU A 131 13.94 -1.10 -9.76
CA LEU A 131 13.55 0.31 -9.87
C LEU A 131 13.21 0.71 -11.32
N PRO A 132 14.06 0.44 -12.34
CA PRO A 132 13.73 0.68 -13.74
C PRO A 132 12.46 -0.03 -14.23
N ILE A 133 12.20 -1.27 -13.80
CA ILE A 133 10.95 -1.98 -14.13
C ILE A 133 9.74 -1.15 -13.68
N TRP A 134 9.72 -0.78 -12.40
CA TRP A 134 8.64 0.01 -11.82
C TRP A 134 8.56 1.41 -12.40
N ALA A 135 9.70 2.08 -12.64
CA ALA A 135 9.72 3.39 -13.28
C ALA A 135 9.08 3.33 -14.68
N GLY A 136 9.41 2.30 -15.48
CA GLY A 136 8.79 2.04 -16.77
C GLY A 136 7.28 1.82 -16.65
N PHE A 137 6.85 0.97 -15.72
CA PHE A 137 5.43 0.74 -15.44
C PHE A 137 4.69 2.01 -15.05
N ILE A 138 5.24 2.80 -14.11
CA ILE A 138 4.65 4.06 -13.65
C ILE A 138 4.48 5.04 -14.81
N LEU A 139 5.48 5.15 -15.70
CA LEU A 139 5.38 5.96 -16.92
C LEU A 139 4.28 5.43 -17.84
N THR A 140 4.23 4.13 -18.10
CA THR A 140 3.19 3.53 -18.96
C THR A 140 1.79 3.80 -18.41
N ILE A 141 1.55 3.59 -17.11
CA ILE A 141 0.25 3.82 -16.47
C ILE A 141 -0.16 5.30 -16.56
N ASN A 142 0.76 6.23 -16.30
CA ASN A 142 0.46 7.65 -16.46
C ASN A 142 0.17 8.03 -17.91
N ALA A 143 0.87 7.43 -18.89
CA ALA A 143 0.60 7.69 -20.31
C ALA A 143 -0.79 7.17 -20.72
N LEU A 144 -1.22 6.04 -20.15
CA LEU A 144 -2.57 5.52 -20.32
C LEU A 144 -3.62 6.47 -19.72
N SER A 145 -3.35 7.06 -18.55
CA SER A 145 -4.22 8.09 -17.96
C SER A 145 -4.36 9.31 -18.88
N VAL A 146 -3.25 9.77 -19.48
CA VAL A 146 -3.26 10.87 -20.46
C VAL A 146 -4.07 10.51 -21.70
N LYS A 147 -3.88 9.30 -22.25
CA LYS A 147 -4.66 8.84 -23.41
C LYS A 147 -6.18 8.85 -23.11
N ARG A 148 -6.56 8.45 -21.90
CA ARG A 148 -7.96 8.29 -21.49
C ARG A 148 -8.65 9.57 -21.03
N SER A 149 -7.89 10.54 -20.49
CA SER A 149 -8.47 11.72 -19.83
C SER A 149 -7.81 13.05 -20.19
N GLY A 150 -6.77 13.04 -21.02
CA GLY A 150 -6.00 14.22 -21.40
C GLY A 150 -4.98 14.67 -20.35
N SER A 151 -4.96 14.04 -19.17
CA SER A 151 -4.13 14.45 -18.03
C SER A 151 -3.67 13.24 -17.21
N CYS A 152 -2.65 13.43 -16.37
CA CYS A 152 -2.24 12.44 -15.37
C CYS A 152 -1.57 13.10 -14.17
N LEU A 153 -1.31 12.33 -13.11
CA LEU A 153 -0.68 12.82 -11.88
C LEU A 153 0.68 13.50 -12.14
N ILE A 154 1.52 12.93 -13.01
CA ILE A 154 2.83 13.50 -13.38
C ILE A 154 2.67 14.91 -13.96
N LEU A 155 1.71 15.10 -14.87
CA LEU A 155 1.50 16.37 -15.55
C LEU A 155 0.82 17.41 -14.64
N ARG A 156 -0.13 17.00 -13.79
CA ARG A 156 -0.84 17.92 -12.90
C ARG A 156 0.05 18.43 -11.77
N ARG A 157 0.91 17.57 -11.20
CA ARG A 157 1.66 17.88 -9.98
C ARG A 157 3.07 17.28 -10.00
N PRO A 158 3.96 17.69 -10.94
CA PRO A 158 5.26 17.04 -11.15
C PRO A 158 6.14 17.03 -9.90
N LEU A 159 6.27 18.16 -9.21
CA LEU A 159 7.09 18.24 -7.99
C LEU A 159 6.54 17.36 -6.86
N ARG A 160 5.23 17.37 -6.65
CA ARG A 160 4.63 16.52 -5.61
C ARG A 160 4.68 15.05 -5.98
N PHE A 161 4.61 14.73 -7.26
CA PHE A 161 4.82 13.38 -7.75
C PHE A 161 6.25 12.90 -7.48
N LEU A 162 7.26 13.74 -7.73
CA LEU A 162 8.66 13.40 -7.39
C LEU A 162 8.85 13.19 -5.89
N LEU A 163 8.18 13.98 -5.05
CA LEU A 163 8.21 13.81 -3.59
C LEU A 163 7.55 12.49 -3.12
N LEU A 164 6.76 11.82 -3.95
CA LEU A 164 6.21 10.50 -3.60
C LEU A 164 7.31 9.45 -3.49
N PHE A 165 8.43 9.55 -4.22
CA PHE A 165 9.50 8.56 -4.17
C PHE A 165 10.20 8.48 -2.80
N PRO A 166 10.74 9.57 -2.24
CA PRO A 166 11.32 9.53 -0.89
C PRO A 166 10.27 9.26 0.19
N ALA A 167 9.04 9.78 0.03
CA ALA A 167 7.96 9.48 0.96
C ALA A 167 7.57 7.99 0.95
N SER A 168 7.64 7.34 -0.22
CA SER A 168 7.35 5.92 -0.40
C SER A 168 8.38 5.03 0.29
N ALA A 169 9.67 5.40 0.20
CA ALA A 169 10.71 4.69 0.92
C ALA A 169 10.44 4.72 2.44
N GLY A 170 10.19 5.91 3.01
CA GLY A 170 9.85 6.05 4.43
C GLY A 170 8.56 5.32 4.83
N PHE A 171 7.55 5.35 3.95
CA PHE A 171 6.28 4.63 4.15
C PHE A 171 6.48 3.12 4.24
N TRP A 172 7.25 2.51 3.33
CA TRP A 172 7.46 1.07 3.36
C TRP A 172 8.39 0.62 4.51
N TRP A 173 9.37 1.44 4.89
CA TRP A 173 10.24 1.15 6.05
C TRP A 173 9.47 0.93 7.35
N ILE A 174 8.27 1.51 7.49
CA ILE A 174 7.36 1.22 8.61
C ILE A 174 6.95 -0.26 8.59
N PHE A 175 6.56 -0.79 7.43
CA PHE A 175 6.16 -2.19 7.29
C PHE A 175 7.34 -3.13 7.48
N GLU A 176 8.52 -2.78 6.95
CA GLU A 176 9.74 -3.54 7.22
C GLU A 176 10.05 -3.61 8.71
N TYR A 177 9.90 -2.49 9.41
CA TYR A 177 10.09 -2.45 10.86
C TYR A 177 9.06 -3.33 11.59
N LEU A 178 7.77 -3.23 11.27
CA LEU A 178 6.73 -4.06 11.89
C LEU A 178 6.92 -5.55 11.56
N ASN A 179 7.37 -5.85 10.34
CA ASN A 179 7.65 -7.20 9.90
C ASN A 179 8.77 -7.85 10.70
N ARG A 180 9.68 -7.09 11.33
CA ARG A 180 10.69 -7.67 12.22
C ARG A 180 10.05 -8.46 13.35
N PHE A 181 8.90 -8.02 13.85
CA PHE A 181 8.23 -8.66 14.99
C PHE A 181 7.47 -9.92 14.64
N VAL A 182 6.99 -10.03 13.40
CA VAL A 182 6.15 -11.14 12.95
C VAL A 182 6.86 -12.08 11.97
N GLN A 183 7.81 -11.59 11.17
CA GLN A 183 8.53 -12.29 10.10
C GLN A 183 7.63 -12.91 9.00
N ASN A 184 6.59 -12.18 8.58
CA ASN A 184 5.70 -12.58 7.47
C ASN A 184 6.44 -12.76 6.14
N TRP A 185 7.48 -11.97 5.91
CA TRP A 185 8.39 -12.14 4.78
C TRP A 185 9.84 -11.97 5.21
N TYR A 186 10.74 -12.54 4.42
CA TYR A 186 12.18 -12.35 4.52
C TYR A 186 12.79 -12.22 3.13
N TYR A 187 13.99 -11.67 3.07
CA TYR A 187 14.73 -11.54 1.81
C TYR A 187 15.74 -12.68 1.63
N THR A 188 15.86 -13.16 0.40
CA THR A 188 16.96 -14.05 -0.05
C THR A 188 17.77 -13.32 -1.12
N GLY A 189 19.06 -13.64 -1.26
CA GLY A 189 19.96 -12.95 -2.18
C GLY A 189 20.51 -11.63 -1.62
N ILE A 190 20.46 -11.49 -0.28
CA ILE A 190 21.02 -10.36 0.47
C ILE A 190 22.12 -10.80 1.45
N GLU A 191 22.46 -12.09 1.44
CA GLU A 191 23.47 -12.68 2.31
C GLU A 191 24.83 -12.03 2.02
N GLY A 192 25.47 -11.46 3.04
CA GLY A 192 26.75 -10.77 2.91
C GLY A 192 26.68 -9.30 2.49
N MET A 193 25.48 -8.73 2.30
CA MET A 193 25.34 -7.27 2.10
C MET A 193 25.67 -6.50 3.38
N ALA A 194 26.42 -5.40 3.24
CA ALA A 194 26.62 -4.48 4.34
C ALA A 194 25.30 -3.74 4.67
N PRO A 195 25.13 -3.22 5.91
CA PRO A 195 23.91 -2.52 6.30
C PRO A 195 23.59 -1.30 5.42
N GLY A 196 24.62 -0.59 4.96
CA GLY A 196 24.49 0.55 4.05
C GLY A 196 23.95 0.15 2.68
N ASP A 197 24.50 -0.92 2.09
CA ASP A 197 24.08 -1.44 0.79
C ASP A 197 22.63 -1.93 0.84
N TYR A 198 22.29 -2.73 1.87
CA TYR A 198 20.93 -3.20 2.08
C TYR A 198 19.95 -2.03 2.19
N THR A 199 20.29 -1.01 2.98
CA THR A 199 19.44 0.17 3.16
C THR A 199 19.26 0.93 1.85
N TYR A 200 20.32 1.08 1.06
CA TYR A 200 20.27 1.75 -0.24
C TYR A 200 19.39 1.00 -1.24
N PHE A 201 19.67 -0.28 -1.49
CA PHE A 201 18.92 -1.08 -2.47
C PHE A 201 17.45 -1.26 -2.06
N SER A 202 17.19 -1.52 -0.78
CA SER A 202 15.83 -1.62 -0.26
C SER A 202 15.08 -0.30 -0.41
N SER A 203 15.69 0.84 -0.07
CA SER A 203 15.05 2.15 -0.23
C SER A 203 14.73 2.47 -1.70
N LEU A 204 15.59 2.07 -2.65
CA LEU A 204 15.28 2.21 -4.08
C LEU A 204 14.08 1.36 -4.50
N ALA A 205 13.98 0.12 -4.01
CA ALA A 205 12.84 -0.74 -4.29
C ALA A 205 11.54 -0.17 -3.67
N PHE A 206 11.63 0.32 -2.44
CA PHE A 206 10.51 0.88 -1.68
C PHE A 206 10.02 2.22 -2.23
N ALA A 207 10.88 2.99 -2.90
CA ALA A 207 10.55 4.29 -3.44
C ALA A 207 9.45 4.27 -4.51
N THR A 208 9.14 3.10 -5.10
CA THR A 208 8.18 3.00 -6.22
C THR A 208 6.76 2.68 -5.80
N VAL A 209 6.54 2.33 -4.53
CA VAL A 209 5.23 1.87 -4.02
C VAL A 209 4.15 2.94 -4.14
N LEU A 210 4.32 4.10 -3.50
CA LEU A 210 3.33 5.19 -3.56
C LEU A 210 3.18 5.75 -4.98
N PRO A 211 4.26 6.07 -5.73
CA PRO A 211 4.11 6.50 -7.12
C PRO A 211 3.33 5.49 -7.98
N GLY A 212 3.56 4.18 -7.82
CA GLY A 212 2.84 3.12 -8.53
C GLY A 212 1.35 3.11 -8.21
N VAL A 213 1.01 3.01 -6.92
CA VAL A 213 -0.40 2.93 -6.48
C VAL A 213 -1.18 4.20 -6.82
N LEU A 214 -0.61 5.39 -6.60
CA LEU A 214 -1.30 6.65 -6.89
C LEU A 214 -1.46 6.88 -8.41
N SER A 215 -0.51 6.44 -9.24
CA SER A 215 -0.67 6.45 -10.70
C SER A 215 -1.77 5.50 -11.17
N MET A 216 -1.86 4.32 -10.55
CA MET A 216 -2.92 3.37 -10.83
C MET A 216 -4.30 3.89 -10.40
N ILE A 217 -4.39 4.55 -9.24
CA ILE A 217 -5.62 5.25 -8.80
C ILE A 217 -6.05 6.28 -9.84
N ASP A 218 -5.12 7.10 -10.32
CA ASP A 218 -5.39 8.10 -11.35
C ASP A 218 -5.93 7.47 -12.64
N LEU A 219 -5.31 6.39 -13.11
CA LEU A 219 -5.78 5.63 -14.27
C LEU A 219 -7.18 5.06 -14.06
N LEU A 220 -7.43 4.39 -12.92
CA LEU A 220 -8.72 3.78 -12.62
C LEU A 220 -9.84 4.83 -12.54
N LEU A 221 -9.56 6.04 -12.04
CA LEU A 221 -10.54 7.12 -12.00
C LEU A 221 -10.97 7.62 -13.38
N THR A 222 -10.17 7.39 -14.44
CA THR A 222 -10.57 7.67 -15.82
C THR A 222 -11.61 6.68 -16.36
N VAL A 223 -11.89 5.58 -15.66
CA VAL A 223 -12.95 4.63 -16.04
C VAL A 223 -14.28 5.14 -15.48
N PRO A 224 -15.30 5.45 -16.32
CA PRO A 224 -16.53 6.10 -15.85
C PRO A 224 -17.25 5.36 -14.72
N ALA A 225 -17.20 4.03 -14.71
CA ALA A 225 -17.77 3.21 -13.65
C ALA A 225 -17.04 3.40 -12.31
N LEU A 226 -15.71 3.53 -12.32
CA LEU A 226 -14.86 3.66 -11.13
C LEU A 226 -14.66 5.12 -10.71
N GLY A 227 -14.83 6.08 -11.63
CA GLY A 227 -14.85 7.51 -11.34
C GLY A 227 -16.25 7.99 -10.95
N LYS A 228 -16.92 8.70 -11.87
CA LYS A 228 -18.25 9.33 -11.65
C LYS A 228 -19.34 8.33 -11.20
N GLY A 229 -19.23 7.05 -11.55
CA GLY A 229 -20.16 5.99 -11.12
C GLY A 229 -20.11 5.71 -9.62
N LEU A 230 -18.91 5.45 -9.08
CA LEU A 230 -18.71 5.17 -7.64
C LEU A 230 -18.96 6.37 -6.73
N ALA A 231 -18.91 7.60 -7.26
CA ALA A 231 -19.24 8.82 -6.52
C ALA A 231 -20.73 8.92 -6.12
N ARG A 232 -21.59 8.09 -6.72
CA ARG A 232 -23.05 8.19 -6.62
C ARG A 232 -23.68 6.92 -6.05
N CYS A 233 -22.95 6.06 -5.36
CA CYS A 233 -23.43 4.80 -4.82
C CYS A 233 -24.27 4.96 -3.53
N ARG A 234 -24.66 3.85 -2.89
CA ARG A 234 -25.50 3.87 -1.68
C ARG A 234 -24.78 4.58 -0.55
N GLN A 235 -25.49 5.46 0.16
CA GLN A 235 -24.99 6.14 1.36
C GLN A 235 -24.88 5.16 2.53
N ILE A 236 -23.77 5.24 3.27
CA ILE A 236 -23.56 4.48 4.52
C ILE A 236 -23.72 5.39 5.73
N LYS A 237 -24.56 4.99 6.68
CA LYS A 237 -24.64 5.63 7.99
C LYS A 237 -23.45 5.18 8.85
N LEU A 238 -22.36 5.96 8.83
CA LEU A 238 -21.22 5.67 9.72
C LEU A 238 -21.59 5.97 11.18
N PRO A 239 -21.15 5.13 12.13
CA PRO A 239 -21.38 5.35 13.56
C PRO A 239 -21.02 6.78 14.00
N SER A 240 -21.89 7.40 14.81
CA SER A 240 -21.66 8.73 15.39
C SER A 240 -20.91 8.68 16.73
N SER A 241 -20.80 7.48 17.33
CA SER A 241 -20.22 7.27 18.66
C SER A 241 -18.79 7.82 18.80
N ARG A 242 -18.53 8.51 19.91
CA ARG A 242 -17.19 8.96 20.30
C ARG A 242 -16.34 7.84 20.90
N LEU A 243 -16.97 6.75 21.35
CA LEU A 243 -16.29 5.61 21.96
C LEU A 243 -15.64 4.69 20.92
N MET A 244 -16.26 4.56 19.74
CA MET A 244 -15.75 3.72 18.65
C MET A 244 -14.28 3.98 18.27
N PRO A 245 -13.85 5.22 17.96
CA PRO A 245 -12.46 5.48 17.62
C PRO A 245 -11.51 5.24 18.80
N LEU A 246 -11.97 5.35 20.06
CA LEU A 246 -11.15 5.00 21.22
C LEU A 246 -10.95 3.48 21.29
N ILE A 247 -12.03 2.70 21.17
CA ILE A 247 -11.95 1.23 21.17
C ILE A 247 -11.05 0.73 20.04
N THR A 248 -11.24 1.23 18.81
CA THR A 248 -10.43 0.77 17.67
C THR A 248 -8.96 1.17 17.82
N LEU A 249 -8.68 2.35 18.38
CA LEU A 249 -7.31 2.77 18.68
C LEU A 249 -6.66 1.88 19.74
N THR A 250 -7.40 1.56 20.82
CA THR A 250 -6.91 0.68 21.89
C THR A 250 -6.68 -0.73 21.38
N VAL A 251 -7.62 -1.30 20.61
CA VAL A 251 -7.48 -2.64 20.03
C VAL A 251 -6.27 -2.71 19.08
N ALA A 252 -6.11 -1.73 18.19
CA ALA A 252 -4.94 -1.68 17.31
C ALA A 252 -3.64 -1.48 18.08
N GLY A 253 -3.62 -0.61 19.10
CA GLY A 253 -2.45 -0.37 19.93
C GLY A 253 -2.03 -1.59 20.76
N VAL A 254 -2.98 -2.22 21.46
CA VAL A 254 -2.73 -3.47 22.19
C VAL A 254 -2.30 -4.57 21.23
N GLY A 255 -2.96 -4.68 20.08
CA GLY A 255 -2.58 -5.58 19.01
C GLY A 255 -1.11 -5.42 18.61
N LEU A 256 -0.68 -4.18 18.31
CA LEU A 256 0.72 -3.84 18.00
C LEU A 256 1.68 -4.12 19.15
N ALA A 257 1.27 -3.92 20.40
CA ALA A 257 2.10 -4.32 21.55
C ALA A 257 2.27 -5.84 21.64
N LEU A 258 1.27 -6.62 21.21
CA LEU A 258 1.30 -8.07 21.31
C LEU A 258 1.88 -8.76 20.07
N ILE A 259 2.09 -8.08 18.93
CA ILE A 259 2.53 -8.76 17.68
C ILE A 259 3.86 -9.50 17.84
N GLY A 260 4.79 -8.98 18.64
CA GLY A 260 6.06 -9.65 18.89
C GLY A 260 5.93 -10.86 19.82
N ILE A 261 4.89 -10.89 20.66
CA ILE A 261 4.64 -11.97 21.63
C ILE A 261 3.85 -13.11 20.99
N LEU A 262 2.83 -12.77 20.20
CA LEU A 262 1.91 -13.67 19.52
C LEU A 262 1.97 -13.49 17.98
N PRO A 263 3.14 -13.70 17.36
CA PRO A 263 3.34 -13.40 15.93
C PRO A 263 2.39 -14.22 15.05
N ASP A 264 2.15 -15.49 15.38
CA ASP A 264 1.29 -16.37 14.57
C ASP A 264 -0.18 -15.94 14.57
N GLN A 265 -0.72 -15.45 15.68
CA GLN A 265 -2.12 -15.09 15.81
C GLN A 265 -2.40 -13.66 15.35
N LEU A 266 -1.42 -12.77 15.48
CA LEU A 266 -1.58 -11.33 15.24
C LEU A 266 -0.86 -10.85 13.97
N PHE A 267 -0.30 -11.75 13.16
CA PHE A 267 0.47 -11.40 11.95
C PHE A 267 -0.27 -10.45 10.99
N ALA A 268 -1.60 -10.57 10.89
CA ALA A 268 -2.40 -9.74 9.99
C ALA A 268 -2.50 -8.29 10.49
N LEU A 269 -2.29 -8.03 11.79
CA LEU A 269 -2.46 -6.70 12.37
C LEU A 269 -1.43 -5.69 11.85
N LEU A 270 -0.27 -6.14 11.37
CA LEU A 270 0.70 -5.21 10.77
C LEU A 270 0.14 -4.53 9.50
N TRP A 271 -0.77 -5.19 8.78
CA TRP A 271 -1.37 -4.71 7.53
C TRP A 271 -2.65 -3.89 7.72
N VAL A 272 -3.20 -3.82 8.95
CA VAL A 272 -4.50 -3.19 9.21
C VAL A 272 -4.42 -2.16 10.35
N SER A 273 -3.56 -2.39 11.33
CA SER A 273 -3.41 -1.50 12.49
C SER A 273 -2.98 -0.08 12.11
N PRO A 274 -2.01 0.14 11.19
CA PRO A 274 -1.63 1.50 10.84
C PRO A 274 -2.81 2.30 10.28
N LEU A 275 -3.62 1.70 9.38
CA LEU A 275 -4.85 2.32 8.89
C LEU A 275 -5.84 2.63 10.04
N ILE A 276 -6.11 1.66 10.91
CA ILE A 276 -7.04 1.84 12.03
C ILE A 276 -6.58 2.98 12.94
N ILE A 277 -5.29 3.04 13.27
CA ILE A 277 -4.72 4.07 14.13
C ILE A 277 -4.89 5.44 13.49
N ILE A 278 -4.56 5.59 12.19
CA ILE A 278 -4.73 6.87 11.49
C ILE A 278 -6.20 7.30 11.48
N LEU A 279 -7.13 6.41 11.13
CA LEU A 279 -8.56 6.73 11.10
C LEU A 279 -9.10 7.10 12.49
N SER A 280 -8.63 6.41 13.53
CA SER A 280 -9.01 6.67 14.92
C SER A 280 -8.49 8.03 15.41
N ILE A 281 -7.21 8.34 15.18
CA ILE A 281 -6.61 9.63 15.51
C ILE A 281 -7.33 10.76 14.74
N GLN A 282 -7.59 10.58 13.45
CA GLN A 282 -8.34 11.55 12.65
C GLN A 282 -9.72 11.83 13.27
N ARG A 283 -10.46 10.78 13.64
CA ARG A 283 -11.79 10.91 14.23
C ARG A 283 -11.76 11.58 15.62
N LEU A 284 -10.84 11.18 16.49
CA LEU A 284 -10.67 11.75 17.84
C LEU A 284 -10.29 13.23 17.80
N THR A 285 -9.54 13.64 16.78
CA THR A 285 -9.10 15.03 16.60
C THR A 285 -10.05 15.86 15.73
N GLY A 286 -11.26 15.36 15.47
CA GLY A 286 -12.31 16.07 14.75
C GLY A 286 -12.09 16.22 13.24
N ARG A 287 -11.11 15.51 12.65
CA ARG A 287 -10.87 15.50 11.21
C ARG A 287 -11.80 14.52 10.50
N ARG A 288 -12.07 14.80 9.23
CA ARG A 288 -12.78 13.88 8.35
C ARG A 288 -11.86 12.69 8.05
N THR A 289 -12.38 11.49 8.24
CA THR A 289 -11.70 10.23 7.92
C THR A 289 -11.80 9.91 6.44
N LEU A 290 -10.96 9.01 5.95
CA LEU A 290 -11.06 8.45 4.59
C LEU A 290 -12.46 7.91 4.27
N LEU A 291 -13.15 7.39 5.29
CA LEU A 291 -14.50 6.82 5.15
C LEU A 291 -15.62 7.89 5.03
N TYR A 292 -15.34 9.17 5.34
CA TYR A 292 -16.36 10.21 5.37
C TYR A 292 -17.17 10.35 4.07
N PRO A 293 -16.57 10.25 2.86
CA PRO A 293 -17.30 10.32 1.59
C PRO A 293 -18.35 9.21 1.41
N LEU A 294 -18.23 8.06 2.08
CA LEU A 294 -19.24 7.00 2.06
C LEU A 294 -20.61 7.47 2.58
N ARG A 295 -20.64 8.47 3.48
CA ARG A 295 -21.90 9.09 3.95
C ARG A 295 -22.67 9.79 2.83
N ARG A 296 -21.96 10.25 1.80
CA ARG A 296 -22.54 10.91 0.63
C ARG A 296 -22.74 9.93 -0.54
N GLY A 297 -22.39 8.65 -0.35
CA GLY A 297 -22.45 7.64 -1.40
C GLY A 297 -21.23 7.62 -2.31
N ASP A 298 -20.13 8.28 -1.93
CA ASP A 298 -18.89 8.25 -2.68
C ASP A 298 -17.97 7.14 -2.19
N TRP A 299 -17.88 6.07 -2.98
CA TRP A 299 -17.11 4.86 -2.69
C TRP A 299 -15.70 4.88 -3.29
N ARG A 300 -15.35 5.92 -4.06
CA ARG A 300 -14.04 6.01 -4.73
C ARG A 300 -12.86 5.89 -3.73
N PRO A 301 -12.87 6.54 -2.55
CA PRO A 301 -11.74 6.49 -1.61
C PRO A 301 -11.51 5.14 -0.93
N VAL A 302 -12.38 4.15 -1.15
CA VAL A 302 -12.24 2.79 -0.63
C VAL A 302 -11.99 1.80 -1.77
N VAL A 303 -12.83 1.83 -2.80
CA VAL A 303 -12.81 0.84 -3.89
C VAL A 303 -11.61 1.02 -4.82
N VAL A 304 -11.34 2.26 -5.24
CA VAL A 304 -10.27 2.56 -6.20
C VAL A 304 -8.89 2.28 -5.64
N PRO A 305 -8.51 2.72 -4.41
CA PRO A 305 -7.21 2.41 -3.86
C PRO A 305 -7.02 0.92 -3.57
N ALA A 306 -8.06 0.21 -3.08
CA ALA A 306 -7.99 -1.24 -2.87
C ALA A 306 -7.74 -1.98 -4.19
N LEU A 307 -8.45 -1.61 -5.26
CA LEU A 307 -8.24 -2.19 -6.59
C LEU A 307 -6.86 -1.83 -7.16
N ALA A 308 -6.41 -0.59 -6.97
CA ALA A 308 -5.10 -0.15 -7.42
C ALA A 308 -3.96 -0.95 -6.77
N ALA A 309 -4.01 -1.12 -5.44
CA ALA A 309 -3.03 -1.91 -4.71
C ALA A 309 -3.11 -3.40 -5.06
N LEU A 310 -4.29 -3.96 -5.33
CA LEU A 310 -4.41 -5.35 -5.77
C LEU A 310 -3.77 -5.57 -7.15
N ILE A 311 -3.96 -4.62 -8.09
CA ILE A 311 -3.30 -4.66 -9.41
C ILE A 311 -1.79 -4.49 -9.27
N CYS A 312 -1.33 -3.51 -8.48
CA CYS A 312 0.09 -3.33 -8.21
C CYS A 312 0.69 -4.56 -7.49
N GLY A 313 -0.06 -5.18 -6.57
CA GLY A 313 0.24 -6.43 -5.89
C GLY A 313 0.55 -7.56 -6.85
N PHE A 314 -0.32 -7.77 -7.83
CA PHE A 314 -0.08 -8.75 -8.88
C PHE A 314 1.26 -8.54 -9.60
N PHE A 315 1.60 -7.29 -9.94
CA PHE A 315 2.88 -6.97 -10.60
C PHE A 315 4.09 -7.04 -9.66
N TRP A 316 3.95 -6.67 -8.39
CA TRP A 316 4.98 -6.87 -7.36
C TRP A 316 5.33 -8.36 -7.27
N GLU A 317 4.33 -9.22 -7.11
CA GLU A 317 4.53 -10.67 -7.01
C GLU A 317 5.08 -11.28 -8.30
N THR A 318 4.62 -10.80 -9.45
CA THR A 318 5.17 -11.22 -10.74
C THR A 318 6.67 -10.91 -10.80
N TRP A 319 7.07 -9.64 -10.62
CA TRP A 319 8.46 -9.24 -10.82
C TRP A 319 9.40 -9.76 -9.72
N ASN A 320 8.89 -9.99 -8.51
CA ASN A 320 9.63 -10.62 -7.42
C ASN A 320 10.04 -12.07 -7.72
N PHE A 321 9.20 -12.85 -8.39
CA PHE A 321 9.33 -14.31 -8.51
C PHE A 321 10.73 -14.78 -8.98
N PHE A 322 11.31 -14.13 -9.98
CA PHE A 322 12.66 -14.42 -10.50
C PHE A 322 13.67 -13.30 -10.21
N SER A 323 13.40 -12.40 -9.27
CA SER A 323 14.34 -11.35 -8.89
C SER A 323 15.59 -11.91 -8.20
N LEU A 324 16.72 -11.20 -8.35
CA LEU A 324 18.01 -11.59 -7.76
C LEU A 324 17.92 -11.59 -6.23
N ALA A 325 17.65 -10.41 -5.67
CA ALA A 325 17.15 -10.28 -4.31
C ALA A 325 15.63 -10.30 -4.38
N ARG A 326 15.01 -11.19 -3.62
CA ARG A 326 13.55 -11.40 -3.62
C ARG A 326 13.02 -11.59 -2.22
N TRP A 327 11.78 -11.17 -2.00
CA TRP A 327 11.07 -11.50 -0.77
C TRP A 327 10.37 -12.85 -0.93
N SER A 328 10.49 -13.71 0.08
CA SER A 328 9.71 -14.94 0.19
C SER A 328 8.83 -14.85 1.44
N TYR A 329 7.62 -15.39 1.32
CA TYR A 329 6.64 -15.33 2.39
C TYR A 329 6.70 -16.55 3.31
N THR A 330 6.46 -16.31 4.58
CA THR A 330 6.17 -17.31 5.61
C THR A 330 4.98 -16.85 6.42
N ILE A 331 3.77 -17.13 5.92
CA ILE A 331 2.53 -16.71 6.58
C ILE A 331 1.99 -17.85 7.45
N PRO A 332 1.88 -17.66 8.77
CA PRO A 332 1.41 -18.70 9.68
C PRO A 332 0.00 -19.16 9.29
N TYR A 333 -0.25 -20.46 9.42
CA TYR A 333 -1.53 -21.13 9.14
C TYR A 333 -2.04 -21.15 7.70
N VAL A 334 -1.70 -20.18 6.85
CA VAL A 334 -2.34 -19.98 5.53
C VAL A 334 -1.37 -20.06 4.34
N GLN A 335 -0.10 -20.44 4.56
CA GLN A 335 0.94 -20.58 3.52
C GLN A 335 0.66 -21.71 2.50
N ARG A 336 -0.40 -21.59 1.69
CA ARG A 336 -0.77 -22.54 0.61
C ARG A 336 -1.42 -21.84 -0.59
N PHE A 337 -1.55 -22.58 -1.68
CA PHE A 337 -2.17 -22.15 -2.94
C PHE A 337 -1.52 -20.89 -3.48
N HIS A 338 -0.20 -20.99 -3.68
CA HIS A 338 0.61 -19.85 -4.09
C HIS A 338 0.30 -19.40 -5.50
N LEU A 339 0.20 -18.09 -5.67
CA LEU A 339 0.30 -17.41 -6.94
C LEU A 339 1.61 -16.60 -6.89
N PHE A 340 2.61 -17.03 -7.65
CA PHE A 340 4.01 -16.63 -7.47
C PHE A 340 4.52 -17.00 -6.06
N GLU A 341 5.15 -16.08 -5.32
CA GLU A 341 5.64 -16.34 -3.95
C GLU A 341 4.52 -16.20 -2.90
N MET A 342 3.40 -15.55 -3.23
CA MET A 342 2.36 -15.20 -2.26
C MET A 342 1.27 -16.28 -2.17
N PRO A 343 0.87 -16.71 -0.95
CA PRO A 343 -0.36 -17.49 -0.76
C PRO A 343 -1.58 -16.72 -1.26
N ILE A 344 -2.59 -17.39 -1.81
CA ILE A 344 -3.77 -16.71 -2.37
C ILE A 344 -4.49 -15.79 -1.37
N LEU A 345 -4.54 -16.17 -0.09
CA LEU A 345 -5.14 -15.34 0.97
C LEU A 345 -4.28 -14.13 1.35
N GLY A 346 -2.99 -14.13 0.98
CA GLY A 346 -2.11 -12.98 1.15
C GLY A 346 -2.58 -11.77 0.34
N PHE A 347 -3.21 -12.00 -0.83
CA PHE A 347 -3.70 -10.91 -1.68
C PHE A 347 -4.79 -10.06 -1.01
N GLY A 348 -5.51 -10.60 -0.02
CA GLY A 348 -6.45 -9.86 0.81
C GLY A 348 -5.80 -8.67 1.53
N GLY A 349 -4.51 -8.79 1.87
CA GLY A 349 -3.72 -7.73 2.50
C GLY A 349 -3.53 -6.48 1.62
N TYR A 350 -3.57 -6.62 0.29
CA TYR A 350 -3.47 -5.45 -0.61
C TYR A 350 -4.69 -4.53 -0.52
N LEU A 351 -5.85 -5.03 -0.08
CA LEU A 351 -7.06 -4.25 0.03
C LEU A 351 -6.92 -3.12 1.06
N PRO A 352 -6.64 -3.38 2.36
CA PRO A 352 -6.36 -2.31 3.32
C PRO A 352 -5.08 -1.54 2.98
N PHE A 353 -4.05 -2.22 2.47
CA PHE A 353 -2.79 -1.57 2.08
C PHE A 353 -2.99 -0.44 1.06
N GLY A 354 -3.89 -0.61 0.08
CA GLY A 354 -4.20 0.45 -0.87
C GLY A 354 -4.78 1.70 -0.21
N LEU A 355 -5.61 1.53 0.82
CA LEU A 355 -6.17 2.67 1.58
C LEU A 355 -5.06 3.39 2.35
N GLU A 356 -4.08 2.65 2.88
CA GLU A 356 -2.89 3.23 3.53
C GLU A 356 -2.03 4.01 2.55
N CYS A 357 -1.77 3.47 1.35
CA CYS A 357 -1.08 4.17 0.28
C CYS A 357 -1.81 5.47 -0.10
N LEU A 358 -3.14 5.44 -0.20
CA LEU A 358 -3.91 6.64 -0.50
C LEU A 358 -3.79 7.69 0.62
N VAL A 359 -3.86 7.28 1.89
CA VAL A 359 -3.72 8.18 3.03
C VAL A 359 -2.33 8.82 3.04
N ALA A 360 -1.26 8.03 2.90
CA ALA A 360 0.11 8.52 2.85
C ALA A 360 0.35 9.41 1.62
N GLY A 361 -0.04 8.94 0.43
CA GLY A 361 0.13 9.65 -0.82
C GLY A 361 -0.66 10.97 -0.87
N THR A 362 -1.85 11.03 -0.27
CA THR A 362 -2.65 12.27 -0.20
C THR A 362 -1.96 13.37 0.61
N MET A 363 -1.16 13.01 1.62
CA MET A 363 -0.38 14.00 2.40
C MET A 363 0.72 14.68 1.57
N VAL A 364 1.18 14.01 0.50
CA VAL A 364 2.29 14.47 -0.35
C VAL A 364 1.79 15.02 -1.68
N ALA A 365 1.03 14.22 -2.42
CA ALA A 365 0.50 14.56 -3.74
C ALA A 365 -0.79 15.39 -3.70
N GLY A 366 -1.49 15.41 -2.57
CA GLY A 366 -2.83 15.99 -2.41
C GLY A 366 -3.93 15.00 -2.80
N ASP A 367 -5.18 15.37 -2.49
CA ASP A 367 -6.35 14.52 -2.67
C ASP A 367 -6.66 14.28 -4.17
N PRO A 368 -6.68 13.03 -4.65
CA PRO A 368 -6.98 12.72 -6.05
C PRO A 368 -8.48 12.82 -6.39
N PHE A 369 -9.37 12.93 -5.39
CA PHE A 369 -10.82 13.00 -5.60
C PHE A 369 -11.39 14.43 -5.60
N ARG A 370 -10.59 15.41 -5.18
CA ARG A 370 -10.95 16.83 -5.27
C ARG A 370 -10.85 17.33 -6.70
N GLN A 371 -11.93 17.95 -7.19
CA GLN A 371 -11.86 18.78 -8.39
C GLN A 371 -11.11 20.07 -8.04
N GLU A 372 -10.24 20.55 -8.93
CA GLU A 372 -9.34 21.71 -8.72
C GLU A 372 -10.06 23.05 -8.45
N ASN A 373 -11.39 23.06 -8.38
CA ASN A 373 -12.21 24.27 -8.20
C ASN A 373 -12.71 24.49 -6.75
N GLU A 374 -12.32 23.67 -5.78
CA GLU A 374 -12.58 23.94 -4.36
C GLU A 374 -11.31 24.47 -3.67
N ASN A 375 -11.03 25.76 -3.87
CA ASN A 375 -10.07 26.54 -3.08
C ASN A 375 -10.67 26.91 -1.71
#